data_AF-A0AAV8XPJ5-F1
#
_entry.id   AF-A0AAV8XPJ5-F1
#
_cell.length_a   1.000
_cell.length_b   1.000
_cell.length_c   1.000
_cell.angle_alpha   90.00
_cell.angle_beta   90.00
_cell.angle_gamma   90.00
#
_symmetry.space_group_name_H-M   'P 1'
#
loop_
_entity.id
_entity.type
_entity.pdbx_description
1 polymer ?
#
loop_
_entity_poly.entity_id
_entity_poly.type
_entity_poly.pdbx_seq_one_letter_code
_entity_poly.pdbx_strand_id
1 'polypeptide(L)'
;MKKNFSTDIGSPHHAGGIEFGEGGATHCNENCNILAEMPSGPMVKNVDEISQTSTENNKCLLLNKQLTTMPYKGGETFTIGAFQIAKVILREEIFDAAERNDSKKVLFLITDGYSNGGSPVLLADELKKNHITIFTIGIENGNYKELYQLASAPGEFYSYLLDSFNEFESLARRALHVDLKSGEYIPIGFNKPCDVLCEEGNCCDSNALCTCGTTTGHYSCLCQPGYYGSGLRNSCLPCIPGTYSDGPNLCLPCPDVHHTTTPPAYGIESCKCKEGYRSTKNNRCTALKCTKVTPPAHGYFVKKKECTNILNSACGIRCEVGYTLVGSSIRLCQLNATWSGSEPACEVKVCSPLPTPKYGSVKCAHPDLGTEFGKSDKNLPVDTVCNFECGKGKILIGSAQRTCLPLARWDGLRTTCKLMKCKKLPQINFGRIEPSSCTVGKQEFGKKCKIICNEGFKIGGPAVKQCTGNRGTWDSKFEDTTCTVIIQWTEL
;
A
#
# COMPACT_ATOMS: atom_id res chain seq x y z
N MET A 1 44.17 3.95 -17.54
CA MET A 1 44.21 3.93 -16.06
C MET A 1 44.93 2.67 -15.57
N LYS A 2 46.25 2.41 -15.65
CA LYS A 2 47.49 3.17 -15.84
C LYS A 2 47.73 4.31 -14.84
N LYS A 3 47.81 3.95 -13.55
CA LYS A 3 48.75 4.51 -12.57
C LYS A 3 49.18 3.39 -11.61
N ASN A 4 50.20 2.67 -12.07
CA ASN A 4 51.37 2.28 -11.29
C ASN A 4 51.17 1.68 -9.89
N PHE A 5 51.07 0.35 -9.87
CA PHE A 5 51.83 -0.48 -8.92
C PHE A 5 53.36 -0.48 -9.24
N SER A 6 53.81 0.42 -10.14
CA SER A 6 55.11 0.35 -10.84
C SER A 6 55.99 1.59 -10.66
N THR A 7 55.71 2.54 -9.75
CA THR A 7 56.61 3.71 -9.60
C THR A 7 56.99 4.18 -8.19
N ASP A 8 56.57 3.54 -7.09
CA ASP A 8 57.15 3.88 -5.77
C ASP A 8 57.53 2.68 -4.89
N ILE A 9 57.38 1.45 -5.40
CA ILE A 9 58.29 0.36 -5.00
C ILE A 9 59.37 0.37 -6.07
N GLY A 10 60.35 1.25 -5.89
CA GLY A 10 61.60 1.14 -6.63
C GLY A 10 62.20 -0.23 -6.34
N SER A 11 62.07 -1.16 -7.29
CA SER A 11 62.97 -2.31 -7.34
C SER A 11 64.41 -1.81 -7.57
N PRO A 12 65.47 -2.55 -7.16
CA PRO A 12 65.41 -3.92 -6.68
C PRO A 12 66.24 -4.20 -5.41
N HIS A 13 66.08 -5.42 -4.90
CA HIS A 13 66.97 -6.18 -4.00
C HIS A 13 66.64 -6.17 -2.51
N HIS A 14 66.03 -7.28 -2.10
CA HIS A 14 66.28 -8.00 -0.85
C HIS A 14 65.85 -7.34 0.47
N ALA A 15 64.72 -7.83 1.01
CA ALA A 15 64.49 -8.00 2.44
C ALA A 15 63.47 -9.14 2.61
N GLY A 16 63.82 -10.18 3.37
CA GLY A 16 62.90 -11.26 3.68
C GLY A 16 61.80 -10.74 4.61
N GLY A 17 60.59 -10.56 4.08
CA GLY A 17 59.40 -10.26 4.87
C GLY A 17 58.73 -11.56 5.34
N ILE A 18 58.29 -11.56 6.60
CA ILE A 18 57.45 -12.61 7.17
C ILE A 18 56.05 -12.03 7.36
N GLU A 19 55.05 -12.62 6.70
CA GLU A 19 53.65 -12.24 6.88
C GLU A 19 52.95 -13.34 7.67
N PHE A 20 52.22 -12.98 8.73
CA PHE A 20 51.37 -13.88 9.52
C PHE A 20 49.92 -13.50 9.26
N GLY A 21 49.09 -14.46 8.85
CA GLY A 21 47.65 -14.25 8.71
C GLY A 21 46.87 -15.42 9.29
N GLU A 22 45.93 -15.15 10.21
CA GLU A 22 44.62 -15.82 10.34
C GLU A 22 43.79 -15.27 11.53
N GLY A 23 42.48 -15.49 11.48
CA GLY A 23 41.44 -14.77 12.25
C GLY A 23 40.99 -15.37 13.60
N GLY A 24 40.34 -14.51 14.41
CA GLY A 24 39.72 -14.81 15.71
C GLY A 24 40.08 -13.81 16.81
N ALA A 25 39.07 -13.13 17.39
CA ALA A 25 39.07 -11.97 18.31
C ALA A 25 40.06 -12.03 19.52
N THR A 26 40.49 -10.96 20.22
CA THR A 26 39.78 -9.72 20.66
C THR A 26 40.59 -8.40 20.67
N HIS A 27 41.87 -8.39 20.30
CA HIS A 27 42.64 -7.12 20.17
C HIS A 27 43.51 -7.00 18.91
N CYS A 28 43.42 -7.97 18.01
CA CYS A 28 43.96 -7.93 16.65
C CYS A 28 42.82 -8.37 15.72
N ASN A 29 42.19 -7.43 15.02
CA ASN A 29 41.25 -7.78 13.97
C ASN A 29 42.04 -8.44 12.83
N GLU A 30 41.46 -9.47 12.21
CA GLU A 30 42.06 -10.34 11.19
C GLU A 30 43.21 -9.66 10.40
N ASN A 31 44.43 -10.23 10.48
CA ASN A 31 45.69 -9.81 9.83
C ASN A 31 46.56 -8.78 10.59
N CYS A 32 47.05 -9.13 11.78
CA CYS A 32 48.15 -8.39 12.42
C CYS A 32 49.51 -8.88 11.90
N ASN A 33 50.40 -7.94 11.60
CA ASN A 33 51.65 -8.20 10.90
C ASN A 33 52.85 -7.90 11.82
N ILE A 34 53.87 -8.74 11.76
CA ILE A 34 55.21 -8.39 12.23
C ILE A 34 56.13 -8.37 11.02
N LEU A 35 56.67 -7.20 10.70
CA LEU A 35 57.77 -7.06 9.74
C LEU A 35 59.04 -6.73 10.50
N ALA A 36 59.96 -7.69 10.52
CA ALA A 36 61.21 -7.58 11.24
C ALA A 36 62.38 -7.87 10.31
N GLU A 37 63.46 -7.11 10.47
CA GLU A 37 64.69 -7.24 9.71
C GLU A 37 65.88 -7.51 10.64
N MET A 38 66.81 -8.36 10.21
CA MET A 38 68.11 -8.58 10.86
C MET A 38 69.26 -8.35 9.86
N PRO A 39 69.71 -7.09 9.69
CA PRO A 39 70.90 -6.80 8.90
C PRO A 39 72.14 -7.05 9.76
N SER A 40 72.75 -8.25 9.68
CA SER A 40 74.05 -8.62 10.30
C SER A 40 74.34 -8.06 11.72
N GLY A 41 73.29 -7.84 12.53
CA GLY A 41 73.27 -7.06 13.76
C GLY A 41 71.99 -7.28 14.56
N PRO A 42 71.69 -6.48 15.61
CA PRO A 42 70.53 -6.71 16.48
C PRO A 42 69.20 -6.60 15.72
N MET A 43 68.21 -7.39 16.14
CA MET A 43 66.87 -7.45 15.55
C MET A 43 66.22 -6.06 15.54
N VAL A 44 65.74 -5.63 14.38
CA VAL A 44 64.91 -4.41 14.26
C VAL A 44 63.52 -4.81 13.80
N LYS A 45 62.53 -4.59 14.65
CA LYS A 45 61.11 -4.73 14.28
C LYS A 45 60.65 -3.40 13.67
N ASN A 46 60.38 -3.39 12.37
CA ASN A 46 59.90 -2.21 11.65
C ASN A 46 58.38 -2.06 11.74
N VAL A 47 57.67 -3.19 11.79
CA VAL A 47 56.24 -3.27 12.09
C VAL A 47 56.04 -4.37 13.13
N ASP A 48 55.32 -4.07 14.19
CA ASP A 48 54.99 -5.04 15.24
C ASP A 48 53.55 -4.83 15.73
N GLU A 49 52.59 -5.37 14.99
CA GLU A 49 51.18 -5.28 15.34
C GLU A 49 50.71 -6.43 16.26
N ILE A 50 51.55 -7.46 16.45
CA ILE A 50 51.20 -8.68 17.19
C ILE A 50 51.60 -8.54 18.67
N SER A 51 52.81 -8.06 18.99
CA SER A 51 53.20 -7.83 20.39
C SER A 51 52.68 -6.50 20.93
N GLN A 52 52.47 -5.50 20.06
CA GLN A 52 51.87 -4.20 20.41
C GLN A 52 50.49 -4.05 19.76
N THR A 53 49.51 -4.76 20.32
CA THR A 53 48.14 -4.74 19.80
C THR A 53 47.47 -3.39 20.03
N SER A 54 46.89 -2.82 18.97
CA SER A 54 46.05 -1.63 19.02
C SER A 54 44.84 -1.80 18.12
N THR A 55 43.73 -1.13 18.46
CA THR A 55 42.54 -1.08 17.60
C THR A 55 42.80 -0.38 16.26
N GLU A 56 43.90 0.36 16.14
CA GLU A 56 44.34 1.02 14.91
C GLU A 56 45.18 0.11 14.00
N ASN A 57 45.64 -1.05 14.49
CA ASN A 57 46.43 -2.01 13.72
C ASN A 57 45.51 -2.67 12.68
N ASN A 58 45.60 -2.21 11.44
CA ASN A 58 44.80 -2.68 10.32
C ASN A 58 45.52 -2.37 9.00
N LYS A 59 45.04 -2.92 7.89
CA LYS A 59 45.69 -2.74 6.58
C LYS A 59 45.68 -1.30 6.08
N CYS A 60 44.82 -0.43 6.60
CA CYS A 60 44.90 1.00 6.30
C CYS A 60 46.14 1.64 6.90
N LEU A 61 46.44 1.34 8.16
CA LEU A 61 47.66 1.80 8.83
C LEU A 61 48.91 1.17 8.20
N LEU A 62 48.89 -0.15 7.98
CA LEU A 62 50.02 -0.89 7.42
C LEU A 62 50.41 -0.38 6.04
N LEU A 63 49.48 -0.44 5.08
CA LEU A 63 49.80 -0.18 3.67
C LEU A 63 50.04 1.30 3.38
N ASN A 64 49.32 2.20 4.07
CA ASN A 64 49.36 3.62 3.73
C ASN A 64 50.29 4.45 4.63
N LYS A 65 50.80 3.88 5.74
CA LYS A 65 51.67 4.61 6.67
C LYS A 65 52.91 3.83 7.08
N GLN A 66 52.79 2.58 7.52
CA GLN A 66 53.94 1.86 8.07
C GLN A 66 54.90 1.41 6.95
N LEU A 67 54.41 0.70 5.93
CA LEU A 67 55.24 0.22 4.81
C LEU A 67 55.93 1.35 4.06
N THR A 68 55.25 2.49 3.86
CA THR A 68 55.79 3.64 3.14
C THR A 68 56.91 4.37 3.89
N THR A 69 57.05 4.12 5.20
CA THR A 69 58.08 4.74 6.04
C THR A 69 59.26 3.81 6.34
N MET A 70 59.20 2.56 5.88
CA MET A 70 60.28 1.60 6.10
C MET A 70 61.52 1.98 5.27
N PRO A 71 62.69 2.20 5.90
CA PRO A 71 63.90 2.55 5.18
C PRO A 71 64.42 1.34 4.42
N TYR A 72 64.53 1.45 3.10
CA TYR A 72 65.20 0.46 2.29
C TYR A 72 66.68 0.33 2.71
N LYS A 73 67.11 -0.89 3.04
CA LYS A 73 68.50 -1.23 3.33
C LYS A 73 68.96 -2.29 2.32
N GLY A 74 69.83 -1.92 1.39
CA GLY A 74 70.42 -2.89 0.46
C GLY A 74 71.28 -3.94 1.20
N GLY A 75 71.30 -5.18 0.70
CA GLY A 75 72.05 -6.30 1.29
C GLY A 75 71.74 -7.67 0.65
N GLU A 76 72.42 -8.73 1.11
CA GLU A 76 72.28 -10.13 0.65
C GLU A 76 71.04 -10.84 1.27
N THR A 77 70.57 -11.95 0.66
CA THR A 77 69.38 -12.71 1.11
C THR A 77 69.64 -13.60 2.34
N PHE A 78 69.37 -13.09 3.54
CA PHE A 78 69.63 -13.81 4.81
C PHE A 78 68.45 -14.66 5.31
N THR A 79 68.05 -15.68 4.53
CA THR A 79 66.87 -16.53 4.80
C THR A 79 66.93 -17.23 6.16
N ILE A 80 68.10 -17.69 6.59
CA ILE A 80 68.25 -18.35 7.90
C ILE A 80 67.91 -17.43 9.08
N GLY A 81 68.25 -16.14 8.99
CA GLY A 81 67.90 -15.15 10.00
C GLY A 81 66.40 -14.89 10.05
N ALA A 82 65.73 -14.90 8.88
CA ALA A 82 64.28 -14.79 8.82
C ALA A 82 63.61 -15.95 9.59
N PHE A 83 64.05 -17.19 9.39
CA PHE A 83 63.50 -18.34 10.15
C PHE A 83 63.83 -18.30 11.65
N GLN A 84 64.99 -17.76 12.04
CA GLN A 84 65.33 -17.54 13.45
C GLN A 84 64.38 -16.52 14.09
N ILE A 85 64.11 -15.41 13.40
CA ILE A 85 63.14 -14.40 13.81
C ILE A 85 61.75 -15.01 13.92
N ALA A 86 61.30 -15.74 12.89
CA ALA A 86 60.00 -16.41 12.88
C ALA A 86 59.86 -17.30 14.12
N LYS A 87 60.89 -18.09 14.42
CA LYS A 87 60.92 -18.98 15.59
C LYS A 87 60.82 -18.23 16.92
N VAL A 88 61.54 -17.12 17.09
CA VAL A 88 61.49 -16.29 18.31
C VAL A 88 60.09 -15.69 18.48
N ILE A 89 59.57 -15.02 17.46
CA ILE A 89 58.23 -14.40 17.47
C ILE A 89 57.16 -15.45 17.76
N LEU A 90 57.20 -16.57 17.03
CA LEU A 90 56.20 -17.62 17.20
C LEU A 90 56.25 -18.19 18.61
N ARG A 91 57.44 -18.47 19.16
CA ARG A 91 57.62 -19.06 20.49
C ARG A 91 57.23 -18.10 21.62
N GLU A 92 57.75 -16.88 21.61
CA GLU A 92 57.62 -15.94 22.73
C GLU A 92 56.28 -15.18 22.72
N GLU A 93 55.64 -15.00 21.55
CA GLU A 93 54.51 -14.08 21.41
C GLU A 93 53.22 -14.76 20.91
N ILE A 94 53.33 -15.90 20.23
CA ILE A 94 52.17 -16.59 19.63
C ILE A 94 51.85 -17.92 20.34
N PHE A 95 52.84 -18.60 20.93
CA PHE A 95 52.64 -19.87 21.66
C PHE A 95 52.45 -19.70 23.18
N ASP A 96 53.07 -18.72 23.82
CA ASP A 96 52.92 -18.48 25.28
C ASP A 96 51.71 -17.61 25.66
N ALA A 97 51.09 -16.93 24.68
CA ALA A 97 49.81 -16.25 24.88
C ALA A 97 48.67 -17.29 24.88
N ALA A 98 48.23 -17.70 26.08
CA ALA A 98 47.24 -18.76 26.34
C ALA A 98 45.88 -18.64 25.60
N GLU A 99 45.64 -17.55 24.87
CA GLU A 99 44.39 -17.24 24.17
C GLU A 99 44.33 -17.74 22.70
N ARG A 100 45.43 -18.24 22.11
CA ARG A 100 45.52 -18.50 20.65
C ARG A 100 45.88 -19.94 20.25
N ASN A 101 45.35 -20.93 20.98
CA ASN A 101 45.71 -22.33 20.75
C ASN A 101 44.95 -23.01 19.59
N ASP A 102 43.85 -22.41 19.10
CA ASP A 102 42.97 -22.96 18.05
C ASP A 102 43.15 -22.27 16.68
N SER A 103 44.00 -21.25 16.60
CA SER A 103 44.30 -20.57 15.33
C SER A 103 45.29 -21.40 14.51
N LYS A 104 45.00 -21.59 13.22
CA LYS A 104 45.99 -22.04 12.26
C LYS A 104 47.12 -21.01 12.14
N LYS A 105 48.35 -21.49 12.02
CA LYS A 105 49.57 -20.67 12.02
C LYS A 105 50.24 -20.81 10.68
N VAL A 106 50.33 -19.71 9.94
CA VAL A 106 50.88 -19.70 8.59
C VAL A 106 52.08 -18.76 8.53
N LEU A 107 53.17 -19.22 7.90
CA LEU A 107 54.39 -18.47 7.65
C LEU A 107 54.58 -18.32 6.14
N PHE A 108 54.56 -17.09 5.64
CA PHE A 108 54.93 -16.78 4.26
C PHE A 108 56.39 -16.32 4.19
N LEU A 109 57.22 -17.07 3.46
CA LEU A 109 58.58 -16.68 3.09
C LEU A 109 58.56 -16.17 1.64
N ILE A 110 58.93 -14.91 1.44
CA ILE A 110 59.13 -14.33 0.11
C ILE A 110 60.61 -14.02 -0.07
N THR A 111 61.21 -14.50 -1.15
CA THR A 111 62.63 -14.29 -1.44
C THR A 111 62.92 -14.29 -2.95
N ASP A 112 63.88 -13.46 -3.36
CA ASP A 112 64.35 -13.28 -4.74
C ASP A 112 65.81 -13.76 -4.94
N GLY A 113 66.40 -14.44 -3.95
CA GLY A 113 67.80 -14.87 -3.99
C GLY A 113 68.16 -16.11 -3.16
N TYR A 114 69.44 -16.49 -3.23
CA TYR A 114 70.01 -17.64 -2.51
C TYR A 114 70.36 -17.28 -1.07
N SER A 115 70.05 -18.16 -0.12
CA SER A 115 70.46 -17.98 1.28
C SER A 115 71.99 -17.97 1.40
N ASN A 116 72.55 -16.87 1.90
CA ASN A 116 73.99 -16.68 2.09
C ASN A 116 74.49 -17.05 3.52
N GLY A 117 73.56 -17.32 4.45
CA GLY A 117 73.84 -17.55 5.88
C GLY A 117 73.87 -19.01 6.34
N GLY A 118 73.75 -19.96 5.41
CA GLY A 118 73.52 -21.38 5.70
C GLY A 118 72.09 -21.83 5.42
N SER A 119 71.82 -23.13 5.57
CA SER A 119 70.53 -23.73 5.22
C SER A 119 69.49 -23.55 6.34
N PRO A 120 68.31 -22.96 6.06
CA PRO A 120 67.24 -22.81 7.05
C PRO A 120 66.40 -24.09 7.29
N VAL A 121 66.70 -25.18 6.59
CA VAL A 121 65.84 -26.38 6.53
C VAL A 121 65.56 -26.97 7.91
N LEU A 122 66.56 -27.04 8.79
CA LEU A 122 66.38 -27.58 10.14
C LEU A 122 65.41 -26.74 10.99
N LEU A 123 65.45 -25.41 10.83
CA LEU A 123 64.53 -24.50 11.52
C LEU A 123 63.12 -24.61 10.95
N ALA A 124 62.99 -24.70 9.63
CA ALA A 124 61.71 -24.90 8.97
C ALA A 124 61.05 -26.22 9.40
N ASP A 125 61.81 -27.31 9.51
CA ASP A 125 61.31 -28.61 9.98
C ASP A 125 60.83 -28.57 11.43
N GLU A 126 61.49 -27.80 12.28
CA GLU A 126 61.05 -27.58 13.66
C GLU A 126 59.74 -26.78 13.73
N LEU A 127 59.60 -25.73 12.91
CA LEU A 127 58.35 -24.96 12.83
C LEU A 127 57.19 -25.81 12.28
N LYS A 128 57.44 -26.62 11.23
CA LYS A 128 56.44 -27.56 10.68
C LYS A 128 55.99 -28.60 11.71
N LYS A 129 56.90 -29.12 12.54
CA LYS A 129 56.57 -30.04 13.65
C LYS A 129 55.66 -29.39 14.70
N ASN A 130 55.76 -28.08 14.87
CA ASN A 130 54.89 -27.29 15.75
C ASN A 130 53.60 -26.82 15.05
N HIS A 131 53.15 -27.54 14.01
CA HIS A 131 51.90 -27.28 13.27
C HIS A 131 51.84 -25.91 12.56
N ILE A 132 52.99 -25.34 12.19
CA ILE A 132 53.05 -24.13 11.37
C ILE A 132 53.08 -24.53 9.90
N THR A 133 52.18 -23.93 9.11
CA THR A 133 52.13 -24.11 7.66
C THR A 133 53.06 -23.10 6.99
N ILE A 134 54.04 -23.58 6.23
CA ILE A 134 55.06 -22.71 5.62
C ILE A 134 54.82 -22.64 4.12
N PHE A 135 54.58 -21.44 3.61
CA PHE A 135 54.54 -21.13 2.19
C PHE A 135 55.84 -20.47 1.78
N THR A 136 56.44 -20.91 0.68
CA THR A 136 57.63 -20.30 0.10
C THR A 136 57.35 -19.75 -1.28
N ILE A 137 57.78 -18.52 -1.52
CA ILE A 137 57.56 -17.80 -2.76
C ILE A 137 58.91 -17.26 -3.22
N GLY A 138 59.49 -17.94 -4.21
CA GLY A 138 60.69 -17.54 -4.92
C GLY A 138 60.33 -16.61 -6.08
N ILE A 139 61.06 -15.51 -6.24
CA ILE A 139 60.90 -14.60 -7.40
C ILE A 139 62.21 -14.59 -8.19
N GLU A 140 62.14 -14.78 -9.51
CA GLU A 140 63.27 -14.76 -10.46
C GLU A 140 64.36 -15.81 -10.16
N ASN A 141 65.31 -15.51 -9.27
CA ASN A 141 66.53 -16.31 -9.04
C ASN A 141 66.45 -17.18 -7.76
N GLY A 142 65.25 -17.51 -7.30
CA GLY A 142 65.04 -18.29 -6.08
C GLY A 142 65.57 -19.74 -6.18
N ASN A 143 66.20 -20.22 -5.11
CA ASN A 143 66.67 -21.61 -5.02
C ASN A 143 65.50 -22.59 -4.84
N TYR A 144 64.87 -23.03 -5.94
CA TYR A 144 63.69 -23.89 -5.91
C TYR A 144 63.84 -25.13 -5.01
N LYS A 145 65.02 -25.78 -5.01
CA LYS A 145 65.26 -26.98 -4.19
C LYS A 145 65.19 -26.68 -2.69
N GLU A 146 65.78 -25.57 -2.28
CA GLU A 146 65.75 -25.12 -0.89
C GLU A 146 64.34 -24.63 -0.51
N LEU A 147 63.70 -23.83 -1.37
CA LEU A 147 62.33 -23.33 -1.14
C LEU A 147 61.31 -24.47 -0.99
N TYR A 148 61.43 -25.51 -1.80
CA TYR A 148 60.57 -26.69 -1.73
C TYR A 148 60.78 -27.49 -0.43
N GLN A 149 62.02 -27.55 0.09
CA GLN A 149 62.32 -28.21 1.37
C GLN A 149 61.83 -27.40 2.58
N LEU A 150 61.87 -26.07 2.47
CA LEU A 150 61.38 -25.16 3.51
C LEU A 150 59.85 -25.18 3.62
N ALA A 151 59.14 -25.33 2.49
CA ALA A 151 57.68 -25.37 2.45
C ALA A 151 57.07 -26.57 3.20
N SER A 152 55.80 -26.44 3.58
CA SER A 152 54.99 -27.55 4.10
C SER A 152 54.65 -28.58 3.02
N ALA A 153 54.31 -29.80 3.44
CA ALA A 153 53.94 -30.89 2.53
C ALA A 153 52.42 -30.92 2.27
N PRO A 154 51.96 -31.23 1.04
CA PRO A 154 52.76 -31.53 -0.16
C PRO A 154 53.32 -30.25 -0.80
N GLY A 155 54.63 -30.20 -1.09
CA GLY A 155 55.34 -28.98 -1.50
C GLY A 155 54.79 -28.30 -2.76
N GLU A 156 54.12 -29.04 -3.64
CA GLU A 156 53.42 -28.52 -4.83
C GLU A 156 52.30 -27.51 -4.50
N PHE A 157 51.76 -27.54 -3.28
CA PHE A 157 50.72 -26.61 -2.82
C PHE A 157 51.25 -25.45 -1.98
N TYR A 158 52.52 -25.50 -1.57
CA TYR A 158 53.09 -24.56 -0.60
C TYR A 158 54.38 -23.89 -1.09
N SER A 159 54.95 -24.31 -2.22
CA SER A 159 56.13 -23.70 -2.81
C SER A 159 55.85 -23.17 -4.21
N TYR A 160 56.08 -21.88 -4.40
CA TYR A 160 55.87 -21.16 -5.66
C TYR A 160 57.18 -20.55 -6.13
N LEU A 161 57.47 -20.68 -7.42
CA LEU A 161 58.55 -19.96 -8.09
C LEU A 161 57.92 -19.13 -9.20
N LEU A 162 58.20 -17.83 -9.20
CA LEU A 162 57.54 -16.84 -10.03
C LEU A 162 58.61 -16.07 -10.82
N ASP A 163 58.32 -15.74 -12.08
CA ASP A 163 59.30 -15.11 -12.97
C ASP A 163 59.46 -13.61 -12.68
N SER A 164 58.51 -12.99 -11.98
CA SER A 164 58.56 -11.57 -11.63
C SER A 164 57.62 -11.19 -10.48
N PHE A 165 57.83 -10.02 -9.91
CA PHE A 165 56.91 -9.41 -8.94
C PHE A 165 55.50 -9.17 -9.52
N ASN A 166 55.37 -8.95 -10.84
CA ASN A 166 54.05 -8.83 -11.49
C ASN A 166 53.27 -10.15 -11.48
N GLU A 167 53.98 -11.28 -11.58
CA GLU A 167 53.37 -12.60 -11.49
C GLU A 167 52.96 -12.94 -10.06
N PHE A 168 53.76 -12.51 -9.07
CA PHE A 168 53.39 -12.56 -7.66
C PHE A 168 52.13 -11.75 -7.37
N GLU A 169 52.03 -10.52 -7.87
CA GLU A 169 50.83 -9.72 -7.74
C GLU A 169 49.61 -10.44 -8.35
N SER A 170 49.80 -11.10 -9.50
CA SER A 170 48.75 -11.88 -10.17
C SER A 170 48.34 -13.12 -9.38
N LEU A 171 49.29 -13.82 -8.77
CA LEU A 171 49.04 -14.96 -7.88
C LEU A 171 48.25 -14.52 -6.64
N ALA A 172 48.71 -13.46 -5.98
CA ALA A 172 48.06 -12.89 -4.81
C ALA A 172 46.63 -12.46 -5.13
N ARG A 173 46.40 -11.75 -6.25
CA ARG A 173 45.05 -11.36 -6.70
C ARG A 173 44.14 -12.56 -6.94
N ARG A 174 44.63 -13.62 -7.57
CA ARG A 174 43.84 -14.85 -7.80
C ARG A 174 43.48 -15.56 -6.50
N ALA A 175 44.40 -15.65 -5.55
CA ALA A 175 44.16 -16.27 -4.25
C ALA A 175 43.18 -15.46 -3.38
N LEU A 176 43.25 -14.12 -3.45
CA LEU A 176 42.44 -13.21 -2.63
C LEU A 176 41.01 -12.99 -3.18
N HIS A 177 40.74 -13.29 -4.46
CA HIS A 177 39.43 -13.05 -5.08
C HIS A 177 38.30 -13.95 -4.58
N VAL A 178 38.59 -15.00 -3.80
CA VAL A 178 37.56 -15.94 -3.32
C VAL A 178 36.98 -15.55 -1.94
N ASP A 179 37.70 -14.79 -1.11
CA ASP A 179 37.32 -14.56 0.30
C ASP A 179 37.30 -13.10 0.78
N LEU A 180 37.47 -12.11 -0.11
CA LEU A 180 37.38 -10.71 0.28
C LEU A 180 35.93 -10.30 0.56
N LYS A 181 35.44 -10.61 1.76
CA LYS A 181 34.37 -9.81 2.38
C LYS A 181 34.89 -8.37 2.40
N SER A 182 34.14 -7.45 1.80
CA SER A 182 34.36 -6.02 2.00
C SER A 182 34.20 -5.75 3.50
N GLY A 183 35.33 -5.67 4.20
CA GLY A 183 35.38 -5.46 5.64
C GLY A 183 34.87 -4.09 6.03
N GLU A 184 35.11 -3.70 7.28
CA GLU A 184 34.73 -2.36 7.75
C GLU A 184 35.55 -1.28 7.04
N TYR A 185 34.96 -0.09 6.89
CA TYR A 185 35.62 1.07 6.34
C TYR A 185 35.74 2.16 7.40
N ILE A 186 36.95 2.70 7.56
CA ILE A 186 37.22 3.79 8.49
C ILE A 186 37.31 5.12 7.74
N PRO A 187 36.73 6.20 8.26
CA PRO A 187 36.81 7.53 7.65
C PRO A 187 38.18 8.16 7.88
N ILE A 188 38.75 8.81 6.85
CA ILE A 188 40.12 9.36 6.90
C ILE A 188 40.14 10.86 7.25
N GLY A 189 38.97 11.48 7.42
CA GLY A 189 38.82 12.89 7.82
C GLY A 189 39.17 13.93 6.75
N PHE A 190 39.96 13.57 5.73
CA PHE A 190 40.29 14.42 4.58
C PHE A 190 40.20 13.62 3.28
N ASN A 191 39.81 14.27 2.17
CA ASN A 191 39.58 13.58 0.89
C ASN A 191 40.86 13.32 0.07
N LYS A 192 41.97 13.99 0.39
CA LYS A 192 43.22 13.92 -0.38
C LYS A 192 43.73 12.49 -0.65
N PRO A 193 43.67 11.54 0.31
CA PRO A 193 44.08 10.16 0.04
C PRO A 193 43.24 9.46 -1.02
N CYS A 194 41.97 9.85 -1.20
CA CYS A 194 41.10 9.31 -2.25
C CYS A 194 41.32 9.97 -3.62
N ASP A 195 42.21 10.96 -3.76
CA ASP A 195 42.52 11.60 -5.04
C ASP A 195 43.16 10.63 -6.04
N VAL A 196 43.72 9.51 -5.56
CA VAL A 196 44.26 8.44 -6.42
C VAL A 196 43.17 7.65 -7.16
N LEU A 197 41.90 7.79 -6.76
CA LEU A 197 40.78 7.07 -7.37
C LEU A 197 40.35 7.65 -8.74
N CYS A 198 40.88 8.81 -9.13
CA CYS A 198 40.57 9.47 -10.41
C CYS A 198 41.78 10.30 -10.90
N GLU A 199 41.77 10.71 -12.17
CA GLU A 199 42.90 11.41 -12.77
C GLU A 199 42.97 12.90 -12.40
N GLU A 200 41.82 13.54 -12.15
CA GLU A 200 41.68 14.99 -11.91
C GLU A 200 41.90 15.40 -10.44
N GLY A 201 41.96 14.45 -9.51
CA GLY A 201 41.91 14.69 -8.07
C GLY A 201 40.52 15.15 -7.57
N ASN A 202 40.37 15.26 -6.25
CA ASN A 202 39.10 15.53 -5.56
C ASN A 202 37.97 14.58 -6.01
N CYS A 203 38.25 13.29 -5.89
CA CYS A 203 37.44 12.25 -6.54
C CYS A 203 36.11 11.95 -5.86
N CYS A 204 36.01 12.16 -4.54
CA CYS A 204 34.78 11.86 -3.80
C CYS A 204 33.71 12.94 -4.02
N ASP A 205 32.45 12.51 -4.05
CA ASP A 205 31.29 13.40 -4.04
C ASP A 205 31.27 14.29 -2.79
N SER A 206 30.61 15.45 -2.90
CA SER A 206 30.25 16.28 -1.75
C SER A 206 29.45 15.55 -0.67
N ASN A 207 28.63 14.56 -1.03
CA ASN A 207 27.86 13.71 -0.11
C ASN A 207 28.54 12.36 0.13
N ALA A 208 29.84 12.25 -0.15
CA ALA A 208 30.65 11.06 0.13
C ALA A 208 31.79 11.38 1.09
N LEU A 209 32.24 10.34 1.79
CA LEU A 209 33.38 10.38 2.68
C LEU A 209 34.50 9.53 2.09
N CYS A 210 35.72 10.06 2.10
CA CYS A 210 36.91 9.27 1.82
C CYS A 210 37.17 8.30 2.99
N THR A 211 37.17 7.01 2.68
CA THR A 211 37.37 5.94 3.64
C THR A 211 38.48 5.00 3.19
N CYS A 212 38.99 4.18 4.12
CA CYS A 212 39.87 3.06 3.82
C CYS A 212 39.29 1.77 4.40
N GLY A 213 39.33 0.69 3.62
CA GLY A 213 38.87 -0.63 4.08
C GLY A 213 39.89 -1.27 5.03
N THR A 214 39.49 -1.60 6.26
CA THR A 214 40.40 -2.13 7.29
C THR A 214 41.00 -3.48 6.92
N THR A 215 40.32 -4.26 6.08
CA THR A 215 40.77 -5.57 5.58
C THR A 215 41.40 -5.54 4.19
N THR A 216 41.28 -4.43 3.45
CA THR A 216 41.83 -4.26 2.10
C THR A 216 43.00 -3.28 2.04
N GLY A 217 43.04 -2.31 2.96
CA GLY A 217 43.94 -1.16 2.94
C GLY A 217 43.73 -0.21 1.76
N HIS A 218 42.67 -0.42 0.96
CA HIS A 218 42.35 0.39 -0.20
C HIS A 218 41.42 1.55 0.13
N TYR A 219 41.68 2.70 -0.49
CA TYR A 219 40.79 3.86 -0.41
C TYR A 219 39.52 3.66 -1.23
N SER A 220 38.41 4.20 -0.72
CA SER A 220 37.12 4.20 -1.40
C SER A 220 36.35 5.47 -1.02
N CYS A 221 35.53 5.96 -1.94
CA CYS A 221 34.55 6.99 -1.63
C CYS A 221 33.22 6.31 -1.28
N LEU A 222 32.67 6.61 -0.11
CA LEU A 222 31.41 6.04 0.35
C LEU A 222 30.38 7.15 0.57
N CYS A 223 29.24 7.05 -0.08
CA CYS A 223 28.11 7.96 0.13
C CYS A 223 27.67 7.92 1.60
N GLN A 224 27.42 9.10 2.14
CA GLN A 224 26.92 9.29 3.50
C GLN A 224 25.50 8.72 3.64
N PRO A 225 25.03 8.46 4.88
CA PRO A 225 23.66 8.05 5.14
C PRO A 225 22.65 8.97 4.43
N GLY A 226 21.56 8.38 3.94
CA GLY A 226 20.56 9.05 3.10
C GLY A 226 20.86 9.09 1.59
N TYR A 227 22.05 8.67 1.17
CA TYR A 227 22.47 8.67 -0.23
C TYR A 227 22.92 7.28 -0.71
N TYR A 228 22.81 7.03 -2.01
CA TYR A 228 23.31 5.83 -2.68
C TYR A 228 24.11 6.21 -3.93
N GLY A 229 24.96 5.29 -4.39
CA GLY A 229 25.78 5.50 -5.58
C GLY A 229 27.20 4.97 -5.43
N SER A 230 28.09 5.42 -6.30
CA SER A 230 29.49 4.97 -6.31
C SER A 230 30.40 5.74 -5.34
N GLY A 231 29.90 6.82 -4.71
CA GLY A 231 30.70 7.70 -3.85
C GLY A 231 31.61 8.67 -4.61
N LEU A 232 31.89 8.42 -5.89
CA LEU A 232 32.65 9.32 -6.76
C LEU A 232 31.85 10.59 -7.09
N ARG A 233 32.55 11.61 -7.57
CA ARG A 233 32.00 12.93 -7.89
C ARG A 233 30.71 12.86 -8.73
N ASN A 234 29.68 13.57 -8.26
CA ASN A 234 28.34 13.64 -8.85
C ASN A 234 27.60 12.30 -8.92
N SER A 235 27.91 11.35 -8.04
CA SER A 235 27.31 10.01 -8.05
C SER A 235 26.48 9.69 -6.81
N CYS A 236 26.59 10.47 -5.73
CA CYS A 236 25.76 10.26 -4.55
C CYS A 236 24.39 10.92 -4.74
N LEU A 237 23.39 10.09 -5.02
CA LEU A 237 22.00 10.52 -5.20
C LEU A 237 21.19 10.24 -3.93
N PRO A 238 20.24 11.10 -3.56
CA PRO A 238 19.42 10.88 -2.38
C PRO A 238 18.50 9.67 -2.59
N CYS A 239 18.24 8.92 -1.52
CA CYS A 239 17.34 7.76 -1.57
C CYS A 239 15.93 8.14 -2.03
N ILE A 240 15.32 7.28 -2.85
CA ILE A 240 13.95 7.48 -3.36
C ILE A 240 12.90 7.34 -2.24
N PRO A 241 11.73 8.00 -2.34
CA PRO A 241 10.68 7.89 -1.33
C PRO A 241 10.28 6.45 -1.02
N GLY A 242 10.22 6.11 0.28
CA GLY A 242 9.94 4.74 0.74
C GLY A 242 11.20 3.89 0.94
N THR A 243 12.37 4.46 0.70
CA THR A 243 13.68 3.88 1.03
C THR A 243 14.46 4.82 1.95
N TYR A 244 15.43 4.27 2.66
CA TYR A 244 16.34 5.00 3.55
C TYR A 244 17.76 4.43 3.43
N SER A 245 18.76 5.12 3.95
CA SER A 245 20.11 4.56 4.06
C SER A 245 20.73 4.91 5.41
N ASP A 246 21.19 3.87 6.13
CA ASP A 246 22.10 3.98 7.28
C ASP A 246 23.57 4.02 6.86
N GLY A 247 23.82 4.01 5.54
CA GLY A 247 25.12 3.97 4.90
C GLY A 247 25.66 2.55 4.66
N PRO A 248 26.78 2.43 3.92
CA PRO A 248 27.17 3.28 2.80
C PRO A 248 26.58 2.79 1.46
N ASN A 249 26.40 3.71 0.51
CA ASN A 249 26.13 3.46 -0.92
C ASN A 249 24.83 2.73 -1.31
N LEU A 250 24.00 2.29 -0.36
CA LEU A 250 22.78 1.52 -0.63
C LEU A 250 21.56 2.11 0.08
N CYS A 251 20.44 2.20 -0.65
CA CYS A 251 19.14 2.45 -0.06
C CYS A 251 18.43 1.13 0.25
N LEU A 252 17.99 0.99 1.50
CA LEU A 252 17.18 -0.11 2.00
C LEU A 252 15.70 0.28 1.93
N PRO A 253 14.80 -0.67 1.61
CA PRO A 253 13.37 -0.42 1.66
C PRO A 253 12.90 -0.23 3.10
N CYS A 254 11.94 0.68 3.30
CA CYS A 254 11.27 0.79 4.59
C CYS A 254 10.56 -0.53 4.98
N PRO A 255 10.37 -0.81 6.28
CA PRO A 255 9.81 -2.08 6.76
C PRO A 255 8.38 -2.42 6.29
N ASP A 256 7.63 -1.41 5.83
CA ASP A 256 6.23 -1.53 5.44
C ASP A 256 6.02 -0.82 4.09
N VAL A 257 5.24 -1.44 3.20
CA VAL A 257 4.95 -0.91 1.86
C VAL A 257 4.18 0.41 1.88
N HIS A 258 3.49 0.70 2.99
CA HIS A 258 2.78 1.95 3.22
C HIS A 258 3.63 3.00 3.95
N HIS A 259 4.92 2.76 4.15
CA HIS A 259 5.87 3.81 4.51
C HIS A 259 6.21 4.71 3.33
N THR A 260 6.62 5.93 3.64
CA THR A 260 7.21 6.92 2.75
C THR A 260 8.32 7.65 3.51
N THR A 261 9.26 8.20 2.78
CA THR A 261 10.38 9.01 3.30
C THR A 261 10.44 10.32 2.56
N THR A 262 10.99 11.35 3.20
CA THR A 262 11.32 12.63 2.53
C THR A 262 12.81 12.62 2.24
N PRO A 263 13.24 12.63 0.96
CA PRO A 263 14.67 12.63 0.65
C PRO A 263 15.34 13.93 1.11
N PRO A 264 16.59 13.87 1.63
CA PRO A 264 17.37 12.68 1.94
C PRO A 264 16.87 11.93 3.20
N ALA A 265 16.85 10.60 3.13
CA ALA A 265 16.25 9.74 4.15
C ALA A 265 17.32 9.02 5.00
N TYR A 266 17.67 9.64 6.12
CA TYR A 266 18.68 9.16 7.07
C TYR A 266 18.07 8.07 7.97
N GLY A 267 18.46 6.83 7.72
CA GLY A 267 18.09 5.69 8.55
C GLY A 267 16.60 5.34 8.65
N ILE A 268 16.34 4.26 9.38
CA ILE A 268 15.00 3.67 9.49
C ILE A 268 13.96 4.62 10.12
N GLU A 269 14.39 5.53 10.99
CA GLU A 269 13.56 6.57 11.63
C GLU A 269 12.95 7.57 10.62
N SER A 270 13.53 7.67 9.42
CA SER A 270 12.97 8.48 8.33
C SER A 270 11.68 7.88 7.75
N CYS A 271 11.42 6.58 7.97
CA CYS A 271 10.23 5.89 7.48
C CYS A 271 8.98 6.32 8.26
N LYS A 272 8.08 7.05 7.59
CA LYS A 272 6.79 7.48 8.16
C LYS A 272 5.65 6.88 7.37
N CYS A 273 4.52 6.62 8.02
CA CYS A 273 3.33 6.15 7.29
C CYS A 273 2.85 7.20 6.29
N LYS A 274 2.47 6.75 5.10
CA LYS A 274 1.77 7.57 4.10
C LYS A 274 0.49 8.17 4.70
N GLU A 275 0.02 9.27 4.13
CA GLU A 275 -1.27 9.84 4.49
C GLU A 275 -2.38 8.78 4.36
N GLY A 276 -3.35 8.79 5.29
CA GLY A 276 -4.35 7.72 5.38
C GLY A 276 -3.90 6.48 6.16
N TYR A 277 -2.66 6.43 6.66
CA TYR A 277 -2.16 5.32 7.48
C TYR A 277 -1.67 5.80 8.85
N ARG A 278 -1.72 4.92 9.85
CA ARG A 278 -1.20 5.15 11.20
C ARG A 278 -0.19 4.07 11.57
N SER A 279 0.89 4.49 12.21
CA SER A 279 1.93 3.58 12.71
C SER A 279 1.42 2.76 13.91
N THR A 280 1.80 1.50 13.94
CA THR A 280 1.50 0.53 15.01
C THR A 280 2.74 0.29 15.88
N LYS A 281 2.57 -0.38 17.03
CA LYS A 281 3.68 -0.69 17.95
C LYS A 281 4.83 -1.47 17.31
N ASN A 282 4.60 -2.17 16.20
CA ASN A 282 5.60 -2.99 15.50
C ASN A 282 6.21 -2.26 14.28
N ASN A 283 6.13 -0.92 14.21
CA ASN A 283 6.58 -0.11 13.08
C ASN A 283 5.97 -0.53 11.73
N ARG A 284 4.69 -0.93 11.76
CA ARG A 284 3.88 -1.23 10.57
C ARG A 284 2.78 -0.20 10.38
N CYS A 285 2.38 0.04 9.15
CA CYS A 285 1.35 1.01 8.81
C CYS A 285 0.00 0.34 8.60
N THR A 286 -1.00 0.80 9.34
CA THR A 286 -2.38 0.34 9.19
C THR A 286 -3.25 1.45 8.63
N ALA A 287 -4.10 1.10 7.66
CA ALA A 287 -5.01 2.06 7.06
C ALA A 287 -5.94 2.64 8.14
N LEU A 288 -6.10 3.95 8.11
CA LEU A 288 -7.09 4.66 8.92
C LEU A 288 -8.49 4.14 8.54
N LYS A 289 -9.36 4.14 9.54
CA LYS A 289 -10.74 3.68 9.40
C LYS A 289 -11.68 4.83 9.66
N CYS A 290 -12.64 5.03 8.77
CA CYS A 290 -13.73 5.95 8.98
C CYS A 290 -14.71 5.41 10.02
N THR A 291 -15.62 6.27 10.50
CA THR A 291 -16.72 5.84 11.36
C THR A 291 -17.53 4.76 10.66
N LYS A 292 -17.95 3.72 11.39
CA LYS A 292 -18.74 2.65 10.79
C LYS A 292 -20.14 3.18 10.48
N VAL A 293 -20.49 3.26 9.19
CA VAL A 293 -21.81 3.71 8.74
C VAL A 293 -22.79 2.54 8.65
N THR A 294 -24.05 2.82 8.97
CA THR A 294 -25.19 1.94 8.72
C THR A 294 -26.05 2.51 7.60
N PRO A 295 -26.79 1.68 6.85
CA PRO A 295 -27.72 2.22 5.87
C PRO A 295 -28.77 3.08 6.59
N PRO A 296 -29.23 4.19 5.97
CA PRO A 296 -30.30 4.99 6.55
C PRO A 296 -31.60 4.18 6.62
N ALA A 297 -32.54 4.62 7.46
CA ALA A 297 -33.89 4.03 7.48
C ALA A 297 -34.50 4.07 6.08
N HIS A 298 -35.17 2.98 5.68
CA HIS A 298 -35.70 2.78 4.31
C HIS A 298 -34.64 2.87 3.19
N GLY A 299 -33.37 2.64 3.55
CA GLY A 299 -32.26 2.59 2.62
C GLY A 299 -31.41 1.34 2.80
N TYR A 300 -30.56 1.09 1.81
CA TYR A 300 -29.66 -0.06 1.80
C TYR A 300 -28.35 0.27 1.09
N PHE A 301 -27.29 -0.43 1.48
CA PHE A 301 -26.01 -0.35 0.79
C PHE A 301 -26.03 -1.19 -0.48
N VAL A 302 -25.70 -0.56 -1.60
CA VAL A 302 -25.38 -1.25 -2.85
C VAL A 302 -24.14 -2.09 -2.59
N LYS A 303 -24.27 -3.41 -2.80
CA LYS A 303 -23.21 -4.39 -2.49
C LYS A 303 -22.65 -4.25 -1.06
N LYS A 304 -23.51 -4.49 -0.06
CA LYS A 304 -23.20 -4.40 1.39
C LYS A 304 -21.82 -4.92 1.84
N LYS A 305 -21.25 -5.95 1.20
CA LYS A 305 -19.91 -6.49 1.54
C LYS A 305 -18.75 -5.56 1.15
N GLU A 306 -18.89 -4.77 0.08
CA GLU A 306 -17.86 -3.84 -0.41
C GLU A 306 -17.85 -2.52 0.38
N CYS A 307 -18.99 -2.17 1.00
CA CYS A 307 -19.10 -1.03 1.91
C CYS A 307 -18.46 -1.36 3.27
N THR A 308 -17.14 -1.25 3.34
CA THR A 308 -16.36 -1.28 4.59
C THR A 308 -16.03 0.14 5.06
N ASN A 309 -15.41 0.28 6.23
CA ASN A 309 -14.96 1.58 6.74
C ASN A 309 -13.44 1.77 6.63
N ILE A 310 -12.76 0.98 5.80
CA ILE A 310 -11.31 1.10 5.56
C ILE A 310 -11.05 2.21 4.53
N LEU A 311 -9.91 2.89 4.61
CA LEU A 311 -9.46 3.89 3.63
C LEU A 311 -9.79 3.50 2.17
N ASN A 312 -10.28 4.46 1.39
CA ASN A 312 -10.73 4.32 0.00
C ASN A 312 -11.95 3.41 -0.24
N SER A 313 -12.57 2.88 0.81
CA SER A 313 -13.85 2.15 0.66
C SER A 313 -14.95 3.09 0.20
N ALA A 314 -15.79 2.61 -0.72
CA ALA A 314 -16.93 3.33 -1.24
C ALA A 314 -18.24 2.64 -0.84
N CYS A 315 -19.12 3.38 -0.18
CA CYS A 315 -20.44 2.92 0.22
C CYS A 315 -21.48 3.58 -0.70
N GLY A 316 -22.04 2.81 -1.63
CA GLY A 316 -23.18 3.25 -2.45
C GLY A 316 -24.49 3.06 -1.67
N ILE A 317 -25.36 4.06 -1.69
CA ILE A 317 -26.64 4.07 -0.98
C ILE A 317 -27.79 4.17 -1.98
N ARG A 318 -28.82 3.36 -1.76
CA ARG A 318 -30.11 3.45 -2.46
C ARG A 318 -31.25 3.38 -1.45
N CYS A 319 -32.36 3.99 -1.81
CA CYS A 319 -33.59 3.94 -1.03
C CYS A 319 -34.51 2.84 -1.54
N GLU A 320 -35.33 2.33 -0.64
CA GLU A 320 -36.44 1.44 -0.94
C GLU A 320 -37.43 2.11 -1.92
N VAL A 321 -38.25 1.29 -2.56
CA VAL A 321 -39.30 1.77 -3.46
C VAL A 321 -40.27 2.66 -2.68
N GLY A 322 -40.64 3.82 -3.23
CA GLY A 322 -41.48 4.80 -2.54
C GLY A 322 -40.69 5.86 -1.77
N TYR A 323 -39.36 5.76 -1.71
CA TYR A 323 -38.50 6.75 -1.05
C TYR A 323 -37.58 7.46 -2.06
N THR A 324 -37.17 8.68 -1.72
CA THR A 324 -36.22 9.50 -2.47
C THR A 324 -34.97 9.70 -1.64
N LEU A 325 -33.80 9.53 -2.27
CA LEU A 325 -32.53 9.79 -1.60
C LEU A 325 -32.30 11.30 -1.50
N VAL A 326 -32.05 11.76 -0.29
CA VAL A 326 -31.54 13.09 0.02
C VAL A 326 -30.12 12.94 0.55
N GLY A 327 -29.21 13.79 0.07
CA GLY A 327 -27.78 13.70 0.38
C GLY A 327 -26.98 12.88 -0.63
N SER A 328 -25.84 12.33 -0.21
CA SER A 328 -24.88 11.71 -1.14
C SER A 328 -25.20 10.24 -1.42
N SER A 329 -25.32 9.87 -2.70
CA SER A 329 -25.57 8.48 -3.13
C SER A 329 -24.36 7.57 -3.00
N ILE A 330 -23.17 8.14 -2.86
CA ILE A 330 -21.92 7.43 -2.63
C ILE A 330 -21.13 8.19 -1.57
N ARG A 331 -20.63 7.48 -0.56
CA ARG A 331 -19.68 8.02 0.42
C ARG A 331 -18.34 7.30 0.28
N LEU A 332 -17.24 8.05 0.25
CA LEU A 332 -15.87 7.54 0.17
C LEU A 332 -15.14 7.77 1.50
N CYS A 333 -14.47 6.75 2.02
CA CYS A 333 -13.62 6.89 3.19
C CYS A 333 -12.29 7.56 2.81
N GLN A 334 -12.06 8.78 3.28
CA GLN A 334 -10.94 9.64 2.87
C GLN A 334 -9.68 9.44 3.74
N LEU A 335 -8.56 10.02 3.29
CA LEU A 335 -7.24 9.97 3.94
C LEU A 335 -7.24 10.54 5.37
N ASN A 336 -8.15 11.45 5.68
CA ASN A 336 -8.33 12.06 7.00
C ASN A 336 -9.27 11.26 7.93
N ALA A 337 -9.64 10.02 7.56
CA ALA A 337 -10.58 9.17 8.27
C ALA A 337 -12.02 9.72 8.37
N THR A 338 -12.42 10.61 7.45
CA THR A 338 -13.81 11.07 7.33
C THR A 338 -14.48 10.53 6.07
N TRP A 339 -15.80 10.41 6.12
CA TRP A 339 -16.58 10.10 4.93
C TRP A 339 -16.80 11.35 4.09
N SER A 340 -16.64 11.22 2.78
CA SER A 340 -17.00 12.29 1.84
C SER A 340 -18.51 12.53 1.79
N GLY A 341 -18.88 13.68 1.25
CA GLY A 341 -20.26 14.06 0.98
C GLY A 341 -21.07 14.34 2.24
N SER A 342 -22.38 14.43 2.05
CA SER A 342 -23.38 14.66 3.10
C SER A 342 -24.02 13.35 3.56
N GLU A 343 -24.50 13.33 4.81
CA GLU A 343 -25.23 12.19 5.36
C GLU A 343 -26.47 11.84 4.49
N PRO A 344 -26.62 10.58 4.06
CA PRO A 344 -27.75 10.17 3.24
C PRO A 344 -28.99 9.90 4.09
N ALA A 345 -30.15 10.35 3.62
CA ALA A 345 -31.45 10.05 4.18
C ALA A 345 -32.40 9.60 3.07
N CYS A 346 -33.30 8.66 3.39
CA CYS A 346 -34.35 8.24 2.49
C CYS A 346 -35.67 8.84 2.95
N GLU A 347 -36.16 9.84 2.22
CA GLU A 347 -37.40 10.53 2.54
C GLU A 347 -38.55 9.92 1.74
N VAL A 348 -39.69 9.71 2.39
CA VAL A 348 -40.88 9.16 1.74
C VAL A 348 -41.32 10.08 0.61
N LYS A 349 -41.62 9.51 -0.56
CA LYS A 349 -42.21 10.28 -1.66
C LYS A 349 -43.63 10.67 -1.29
N VAL A 350 -44.07 11.81 -1.82
CA VAL A 350 -45.39 12.36 -1.51
C VAL A 350 -46.13 12.71 -2.79
N CYS A 351 -47.39 12.33 -2.86
CA CYS A 351 -48.31 12.79 -3.89
C CYS A 351 -48.92 14.14 -3.50
N SER A 352 -49.23 14.96 -4.51
CA SER A 352 -49.99 16.20 -4.32
C SER A 352 -51.43 15.90 -3.88
N PRO A 353 -52.07 16.79 -3.10
CA PRO A 353 -53.45 16.62 -2.66
C PRO A 353 -54.43 16.49 -3.83
N LEU A 354 -55.38 15.57 -3.70
CA LEU A 354 -56.45 15.40 -4.66
C LEU A 354 -57.54 16.47 -4.44
N PRO A 355 -58.02 17.13 -5.51
CA PRO A 355 -59.07 18.12 -5.36
C PRO A 355 -60.39 17.47 -4.92
N THR A 356 -61.09 18.10 -3.99
CA THR A 356 -62.44 17.66 -3.60
C THR A 356 -63.41 17.89 -4.77
N PRO A 357 -64.15 16.86 -5.23
CA PRO A 357 -65.16 17.04 -6.28
C PRO A 357 -66.26 18.01 -5.86
N LYS A 358 -66.74 18.86 -6.78
CA LYS A 358 -67.93 19.70 -6.55
C LYS A 358 -69.13 18.78 -6.26
N TYR A 359 -69.84 19.01 -5.15
CA TYR A 359 -70.93 18.16 -4.63
C TYR A 359 -70.51 16.77 -4.10
N GLY A 360 -69.23 16.57 -3.79
CA GLY A 360 -68.73 15.34 -3.17
C GLY A 360 -67.78 15.61 -2.01
N SER A 361 -67.30 14.53 -1.43
CA SER A 361 -66.28 14.50 -0.39
C SER A 361 -65.15 13.54 -0.78
N VAL A 362 -63.96 13.82 -0.25
CA VAL A 362 -62.80 12.94 -0.32
C VAL A 362 -62.31 12.69 1.09
N LYS A 363 -61.97 11.44 1.41
CA LYS A 363 -61.33 11.04 2.66
C LYS A 363 -60.08 10.25 2.32
N CYS A 364 -58.94 10.70 2.82
CA CYS A 364 -57.65 10.09 2.54
C CYS A 364 -57.04 9.53 3.83
N ALA A 365 -56.49 8.33 3.77
CA ALA A 365 -55.81 7.72 4.90
C ALA A 365 -54.67 6.82 4.43
N HIS A 366 -53.60 6.72 5.23
CA HIS A 366 -52.55 5.73 4.99
C HIS A 366 -52.89 4.44 5.76
N PRO A 367 -53.04 3.29 5.07
CA PRO A 367 -53.46 2.03 5.71
C PRO A 367 -52.53 1.59 6.86
N ASP A 368 -51.21 1.62 6.65
CA ASP A 368 -50.25 1.11 7.63
C ASP A 368 -49.93 2.08 8.77
N LEU A 369 -49.96 3.39 8.50
CA LEU A 369 -49.69 4.43 9.52
C LEU A 369 -50.94 4.80 10.32
N GLY A 370 -52.13 4.33 9.93
CA GLY A 370 -53.40 4.70 10.55
C GLY A 370 -53.68 6.21 10.56
N THR A 371 -53.00 6.98 9.72
CA THR A 371 -53.06 8.44 9.70
C THR A 371 -54.09 8.89 8.68
N GLU A 372 -55.05 9.72 9.12
CA GLU A 372 -56.01 10.38 8.24
C GLU A 372 -55.48 11.75 7.78
N PHE A 373 -55.65 12.05 6.50
CA PHE A 373 -55.23 13.32 5.90
C PHE A 373 -56.44 14.19 5.57
N GLY A 374 -56.41 15.41 6.08
CA GLY A 374 -57.40 16.45 5.83
C GLY A 374 -57.19 17.16 4.49
N LYS A 375 -58.09 18.11 4.20
CA LYS A 375 -58.06 18.91 2.96
C LYS A 375 -56.86 19.87 2.86
N SER A 376 -56.21 20.17 3.99
CA SER A 376 -55.08 21.10 4.08
C SER A 376 -53.73 20.42 3.91
N ASP A 377 -53.67 19.08 3.95
CA ASP A 377 -52.40 18.37 3.87
C ASP A 377 -51.83 18.44 2.45
N LYS A 378 -50.61 18.97 2.36
CA LYS A 378 -49.95 19.22 1.07
C LYS A 378 -49.14 18.04 0.57
N ASN A 379 -48.81 17.11 1.47
CA ASN A 379 -47.88 16.02 1.23
C ASN A 379 -48.53 14.71 1.70
N LEU A 380 -49.12 13.96 0.77
CA LEU A 380 -49.68 12.64 1.08
C LEU A 380 -48.63 11.57 0.76
N PRO A 381 -48.13 10.81 1.74
CA PRO A 381 -47.11 9.79 1.50
C PRO A 381 -47.60 8.73 0.50
N VAL A 382 -46.64 8.05 -0.14
CA VAL A 382 -46.90 6.83 -0.93
C VAL A 382 -47.79 5.85 -0.13
N ASP A 383 -48.60 5.08 -0.85
CA ASP A 383 -49.60 4.14 -0.33
C ASP A 383 -50.79 4.77 0.40
N THR A 384 -50.87 6.11 0.46
CA THR A 384 -52.10 6.79 0.87
C THR A 384 -53.25 6.44 -0.08
N VAL A 385 -54.40 6.07 0.49
CA VAL A 385 -55.63 5.74 -0.21
C VAL A 385 -56.69 6.81 0.03
N CYS A 386 -57.24 7.37 -1.04
CA CYS A 386 -58.31 8.36 -1.02
C CYS A 386 -59.62 7.79 -1.58
N ASN A 387 -60.66 7.78 -0.75
CA ASN A 387 -62.01 7.38 -1.12
C ASN A 387 -62.88 8.60 -1.44
N PHE A 388 -63.66 8.50 -2.51
CA PHE A 388 -64.53 9.56 -3.00
C PHE A 388 -66.00 9.18 -2.89
N GLU A 389 -66.79 10.12 -2.40
CA GLU A 389 -68.24 9.95 -2.25
C GLU A 389 -68.96 11.17 -2.85
N CYS A 390 -70.05 10.92 -3.59
CA CYS A 390 -70.91 11.98 -4.12
C CYS A 390 -72.15 12.12 -3.24
N GLY A 391 -72.60 13.37 -3.01
CA GLY A 391 -73.81 13.62 -2.25
C GLY A 391 -75.07 13.03 -2.90
N LYS A 392 -76.16 12.91 -2.13
CA LYS A 392 -77.44 12.35 -2.59
C LYS A 392 -77.96 13.02 -3.87
N GLY A 393 -78.34 12.21 -4.87
CA GLY A 393 -78.83 12.70 -6.17
C GLY A 393 -77.72 13.16 -7.13
N LYS A 394 -76.48 12.72 -6.90
CA LYS A 394 -75.33 12.94 -7.78
C LYS A 394 -74.72 11.60 -8.16
N ILE A 395 -74.08 11.54 -9.32
CA ILE A 395 -73.40 10.35 -9.83
C ILE A 395 -71.89 10.58 -9.86
N LEU A 396 -71.14 9.57 -9.44
CA LEU A 396 -69.68 9.55 -9.48
C LEU A 396 -69.21 9.15 -10.89
N ILE A 397 -68.34 9.97 -11.48
CA ILE A 397 -67.67 9.70 -12.75
C ILE A 397 -66.16 9.70 -12.50
N GLY A 398 -65.48 8.63 -12.89
CA GLY A 398 -64.05 8.41 -12.59
C GLY A 398 -63.86 7.30 -11.55
N SER A 399 -62.74 7.31 -10.84
CA SER A 399 -62.45 6.30 -9.82
C SER A 399 -63.12 6.63 -8.47
N ALA A 400 -63.72 5.63 -7.83
CA ALA A 400 -64.27 5.76 -6.47
C ALA A 400 -63.17 5.77 -5.39
N GLN A 401 -62.02 5.18 -5.70
CA GLN A 401 -60.84 5.12 -4.85
C GLN A 401 -59.60 5.40 -5.69
N ARG A 402 -58.61 6.10 -5.13
CA ARG A 402 -57.31 6.33 -5.75
C ARG A 402 -56.20 6.13 -4.72
N THR A 403 -55.08 5.58 -5.15
CA THR A 403 -53.91 5.26 -4.33
C THR A 403 -52.67 6.00 -4.83
N CYS A 404 -51.88 6.56 -3.90
CA CYS A 404 -50.63 7.21 -4.22
C CYS A 404 -49.54 6.14 -4.49
N LEU A 405 -49.12 6.00 -5.74
CA LEU A 405 -48.15 4.99 -6.14
C LEU A 405 -46.70 5.39 -5.75
N PRO A 406 -45.77 4.42 -5.67
CA PRO A 406 -44.35 4.67 -5.35
C PRO A 406 -43.58 5.64 -6.26
N LEU A 407 -44.17 6.01 -7.40
CA LEU A 407 -43.66 7.03 -8.31
C LEU A 407 -44.14 8.45 -7.95
N ALA A 408 -44.73 8.65 -6.77
CA ALA A 408 -45.34 9.91 -6.33
C ALA A 408 -46.48 10.35 -7.27
N ARG A 409 -47.29 9.40 -7.75
CA ARG A 409 -48.40 9.66 -8.67
C ARG A 409 -49.64 8.90 -8.25
N TRP A 410 -50.78 9.56 -8.32
CA TRP A 410 -52.07 8.92 -8.11
C TRP A 410 -52.43 8.02 -9.29
N ASP A 411 -52.88 6.82 -8.99
CA ASP A 411 -53.52 5.93 -9.96
C ASP A 411 -54.93 6.43 -10.35
N GLY A 412 -55.64 5.64 -11.16
CA GLY A 412 -57.05 5.86 -11.45
C GLY A 412 -57.38 7.13 -12.24
N LEU A 413 -58.67 7.32 -12.51
CA LEU A 413 -59.20 8.47 -13.24
C LEU A 413 -59.69 9.56 -12.27
N ARG A 414 -59.54 10.82 -12.68
CA ARG A 414 -60.03 11.98 -11.92
C ARG A 414 -61.52 11.85 -11.60
N THR A 415 -61.87 11.96 -10.33
CA THR A 415 -63.25 11.83 -9.85
C THR A 415 -64.01 13.15 -9.96
N THR A 416 -65.22 13.09 -10.53
CA THR A 416 -66.16 14.22 -10.60
C THR A 416 -67.55 13.76 -10.20
N CYS A 417 -68.25 14.59 -9.42
CA CYS A 417 -69.64 14.36 -9.07
C CYS A 417 -70.54 15.23 -9.95
N LYS A 418 -71.38 14.60 -10.76
CA LYS A 418 -72.34 15.30 -11.62
C LYS A 418 -73.76 15.13 -11.08
N LEU A 419 -74.60 16.14 -11.30
CA LEU A 419 -76.02 16.05 -10.95
C LEU A 419 -76.65 14.89 -11.71
N MET A 420 -77.35 14.03 -10.97
CA MET A 420 -78.12 12.94 -11.57
C MET A 420 -79.32 13.52 -12.30
N LYS A 421 -79.56 13.03 -13.52
CA LYS A 421 -80.77 13.38 -14.27
C LYS A 421 -81.42 12.15 -14.89
N CYS A 422 -82.71 11.97 -14.68
CA CYS A 422 -83.50 10.92 -15.32
C CYS A 422 -83.82 11.27 -16.78
N LYS A 423 -84.06 10.25 -17.62
CA LYS A 423 -84.58 10.48 -18.97
C LYS A 423 -85.99 11.10 -18.89
N LYS A 424 -86.37 11.91 -19.89
CA LYS A 424 -87.77 12.35 -20.06
C LYS A 424 -88.71 11.14 -20.06
N LEU A 425 -89.91 11.32 -19.51
CA LEU A 425 -90.97 10.33 -19.66
C LEU A 425 -91.49 10.38 -21.10
N PRO A 426 -91.73 9.22 -21.74
CA PRO A 426 -92.47 9.19 -23.00
C PRO A 426 -93.92 9.65 -22.80
N GLN A 427 -94.61 9.98 -23.88
CA GLN A 427 -96.03 10.34 -23.84
C GLN A 427 -96.86 9.12 -23.44
N ILE A 428 -97.97 9.34 -22.73
CA ILE A 428 -98.91 8.27 -22.36
C ILE A 428 -100.15 8.31 -23.25
N ASN A 429 -100.60 7.15 -23.70
CA ASN A 429 -101.83 7.05 -24.48
C ASN A 429 -103.05 7.30 -23.58
N PHE A 430 -104.02 8.08 -24.08
CA PHE A 430 -105.28 8.39 -23.39
C PHE A 430 -105.10 9.05 -22.00
N GLY A 431 -104.02 9.82 -21.84
CA GLY A 431 -103.75 10.60 -20.65
C GLY A 431 -102.73 11.71 -20.89
N ARG A 432 -102.39 12.44 -19.84
CA ARG A 432 -101.37 13.49 -19.84
C ARG A 432 -100.44 13.38 -18.62
N ILE A 433 -99.23 13.94 -18.75
CA ILE A 433 -98.23 13.95 -17.68
C ILE A 433 -98.02 15.39 -17.20
N GLU A 434 -98.20 15.62 -15.91
CA GLU A 434 -98.02 16.93 -15.27
C GLU A 434 -96.85 16.92 -14.27
N PRO A 435 -96.00 17.97 -14.24
CA PRO A 435 -95.95 19.12 -15.15
C PRO A 435 -95.39 18.76 -16.54
N SER A 436 -95.69 19.58 -17.57
CA SER A 436 -95.24 19.36 -18.96
C SER A 436 -93.71 19.24 -19.12
N SER A 437 -92.92 19.79 -18.18
CA SER A 437 -91.48 19.61 -18.14
C SER A 437 -91.05 18.14 -18.08
N CYS A 438 -91.89 17.24 -17.56
CA CYS A 438 -91.60 15.80 -17.40
C CYS A 438 -91.37 15.07 -18.73
N THR A 439 -91.92 15.59 -19.82
CA THR A 439 -91.79 15.01 -21.17
C THR A 439 -90.73 15.73 -22.01
N VAL A 440 -90.03 16.73 -21.44
CA VAL A 440 -89.04 17.57 -22.14
C VAL A 440 -87.71 17.55 -21.40
N GLY A 441 -86.61 17.23 -22.09
CA GLY A 441 -85.27 17.23 -21.51
C GLY A 441 -85.06 16.19 -20.40
N LYS A 442 -83.87 16.19 -19.78
CA LYS A 442 -83.58 15.28 -18.66
C LYS A 442 -84.12 15.85 -17.35
N GLN A 443 -84.75 15.01 -16.53
CA GLN A 443 -85.41 15.39 -15.28
C GLN A 443 -84.46 15.37 -14.10
N GLU A 444 -84.58 16.35 -13.20
CA GLU A 444 -83.72 16.44 -12.01
C GLU A 444 -84.07 15.40 -10.95
N PHE A 445 -83.09 15.05 -10.11
CA PHE A 445 -83.29 14.15 -8.98
C PHE A 445 -84.37 14.69 -8.04
N GLY A 446 -85.28 13.81 -7.60
CA GLY A 446 -86.42 14.13 -6.74
C GLY A 446 -87.65 14.65 -7.47
N LYS A 447 -87.56 14.97 -8.77
CA LYS A 447 -88.72 15.41 -9.58
C LYS A 447 -89.82 14.36 -9.56
N LYS A 448 -91.04 14.79 -9.24
CA LYS A 448 -92.26 13.98 -9.29
C LYS A 448 -93.07 14.37 -10.53
N CYS A 449 -93.52 13.35 -11.27
CA CYS A 449 -94.34 13.50 -12.46
C CYS A 449 -95.61 12.69 -12.26
N LYS A 450 -96.77 13.35 -12.33
CA LYS A 450 -98.08 12.72 -12.14
C LYS A 450 -98.69 12.40 -13.49
N ILE A 451 -99.18 11.17 -13.62
CA ILE A 451 -99.90 10.68 -14.78
C ILE A 451 -101.41 10.84 -14.50
N ILE A 452 -102.13 11.48 -15.41
CA ILE A 452 -103.56 11.74 -15.31
C ILE A 452 -104.22 11.18 -16.56
N CYS A 453 -105.12 10.21 -16.40
CA CYS A 453 -105.88 9.66 -17.53
C CYS A 453 -106.98 10.64 -17.96
N ASN A 454 -107.31 10.63 -19.26
CA ASN A 454 -108.41 11.42 -19.81
C ASN A 454 -109.75 10.88 -19.28
N GLU A 455 -110.80 11.69 -19.40
CA GLU A 455 -112.16 11.29 -19.03
C GLU A 455 -112.58 10.00 -19.76
N GLY A 456 -113.21 9.08 -19.04
CA GLY A 456 -113.55 7.73 -19.54
C GLY A 456 -112.45 6.67 -19.37
N PHE A 457 -111.27 7.02 -18.83
CA PHE A 457 -110.16 6.09 -18.59
C PHE A 457 -109.75 6.04 -17.11
N LYS A 458 -109.49 4.83 -16.60
CA LYS A 458 -108.92 4.57 -15.26
C LYS A 458 -107.42 4.27 -15.36
N ILE A 459 -106.68 4.71 -14.34
CA ILE A 459 -105.23 4.45 -14.23
C ILE A 459 -104.97 3.02 -13.74
N GLY A 460 -104.15 2.27 -14.47
CA GLY A 460 -103.57 1.00 -14.06
C GLY A 460 -102.10 1.20 -13.72
N GLY A 461 -101.70 0.84 -12.50
CA GLY A 461 -100.32 0.99 -12.01
C GLY A 461 -100.01 2.32 -11.31
N PRO A 462 -98.73 2.65 -11.06
CA PRO A 462 -98.33 3.81 -10.27
C PRO A 462 -98.67 5.14 -10.95
N ALA A 463 -99.44 5.99 -10.27
CA ALA A 463 -99.88 7.29 -10.78
C ALA A 463 -98.82 8.40 -10.73
N VAL A 464 -97.78 8.23 -9.91
CA VAL A 464 -96.69 9.19 -9.74
C VAL A 464 -95.37 8.48 -10.00
N LYS A 465 -94.55 9.06 -10.87
CA LYS A 465 -93.17 8.64 -11.08
C LYS A 465 -92.24 9.64 -10.40
N GLN A 466 -91.30 9.15 -9.62
CA GLN A 466 -90.28 9.99 -8.98
C GLN A 466 -88.87 9.63 -9.47
N CYS A 467 -88.08 10.64 -9.84
CA CYS A 467 -86.69 10.44 -10.25
C CYS A 467 -85.81 10.20 -9.03
N THR A 468 -85.62 8.94 -8.63
CA THR A 468 -84.89 8.57 -7.39
C THR A 468 -83.81 7.53 -7.56
N GLY A 469 -83.71 6.83 -8.71
CA GLY A 469 -82.82 5.69 -8.85
C GLY A 469 -81.35 6.06 -9.03
N ASN A 470 -80.44 5.26 -8.46
CA ASN A 470 -79.00 5.52 -8.32
C ASN A 470 -78.21 5.79 -9.62
N ARG A 471 -78.80 5.60 -10.80
CA ARG A 471 -78.21 5.91 -12.11
C ARG A 471 -79.09 6.80 -12.99
N GLY A 472 -79.98 7.60 -12.38
CA GLY A 472 -80.93 8.42 -13.12
C GLY A 472 -82.09 7.61 -13.70
N THR A 473 -82.66 6.71 -12.89
CA THR A 473 -83.85 5.95 -13.23
C THR A 473 -85.05 6.40 -12.41
N TRP A 474 -86.24 6.22 -12.96
CA TRP A 474 -87.49 6.43 -12.25
C TRP A 474 -87.71 5.31 -11.21
N ASP A 475 -88.46 5.61 -10.16
CA ASP A 475 -88.84 4.69 -9.06
C ASP A 475 -89.61 3.45 -9.52
N SER A 476 -90.35 3.56 -10.62
CA SER A 476 -91.07 2.46 -11.27
C SER A 476 -90.90 2.56 -12.79
N LYS A 477 -91.01 1.43 -13.49
CA LYS A 477 -90.86 1.40 -14.96
C LYS A 477 -92.03 2.15 -15.60
N PHE A 478 -91.81 2.80 -16.73
CA PHE A 478 -92.88 3.56 -17.38
C PHE A 478 -93.99 2.64 -17.87
N GLU A 479 -93.62 1.47 -18.37
CA GLU A 479 -94.47 0.42 -18.92
C GLU A 479 -95.48 -0.14 -17.91
N ASP A 480 -95.22 0.03 -16.62
CA ASP A 480 -96.11 -0.42 -15.54
C ASP A 480 -97.35 0.48 -15.39
N THR A 481 -97.41 1.64 -16.06
CA THR A 481 -98.55 2.58 -15.95
C THR A 481 -99.30 2.70 -17.28
N THR A 482 -100.62 2.42 -17.26
CA THR A 482 -101.50 2.52 -18.44
C THR A 482 -102.83 3.22 -18.10
N CYS A 483 -103.47 3.82 -19.10
CA CYS A 483 -104.83 4.35 -19.00
C CYS A 483 -105.78 3.43 -19.78
N THR A 484 -106.73 2.80 -19.09
CA THR A 484 -107.64 1.79 -19.67
C THR A 484 -109.09 2.26 -19.56
N VAL A 485 -109.95 1.89 -20.50
CA VAL A 485 -111.36 2.35 -20.53
C VAL A 485 -112.10 1.91 -19.27
N ILE A 486 -112.94 2.80 -18.73
CA ILE A 486 -113.91 2.48 -17.68
C ILE A 486 -115.04 1.70 -18.33
N ILE A 487 -114.98 0.37 -18.30
CA ILE A 487 -116.10 -0.48 -18.75
C ILE A 487 -117.22 -0.34 -17.73
N GLN A 488 -118.27 0.43 -18.05
CA GLN A 488 -119.56 0.29 -17.40
C GLN A 488 -120.29 -0.86 -18.08
N TRP A 489 -120.36 -2.00 -17.40
CA TRP A 489 -121.33 -3.03 -17.76
C TRP A 489 -122.71 -2.52 -17.34
N THR A 490 -123.46 -1.92 -18.25
CA THR A 490 -124.92 -1.87 -18.09
C THR A 490 -125.44 -3.26 -18.36
N GLU A 491 -125.95 -3.93 -17.32
CA GLU A 491 -126.74 -5.15 -17.43
C GLU A 491 -127.89 -4.91 -18.42
N LEU A 492 -128.00 -5.77 -19.42
CA LEU A 492 -129.14 -5.89 -20.32
C LEU A 492 -129.93 -7.14 -19.94
#